data_AF-A0AAE3P3U2-F1
#
_entry.id   AF-A0AAE3P3U2-F1
#
_cell.length_a   1.000
_cell.length_b   1.000
_cell.length_c   1.000
_cell.angle_alpha   90.00
_cell.angle_beta   90.00
_cell.angle_gamma   90.00
#
_symmetry.space_group_name_H-M   'P 1'
#
loop_
_entity.id
_entity.type
_entity.pdbx_description
1 polymer ?
#
loop_
_entity_poly.entity_id
_entity_poly.type
_entity_poly.pdbx_seq_one_letter_code
_entity_poly.pdbx_strand_id
1 'polypeptide(L)'
;MYKFLKILFLIFLFFTFLSSLFYAQNRIDLNKATAEELESLPGIGPKIAKNIIEYREKFGPFKSVEELLEVKGIGPKKLKRLKKYLKVGKDASILEIPKDEVLEIYYYKDEKGIIHYTHFPETVPEKYKSALKRMK
;
A
#
# COMPACT_ATOMS: atom_id res chain seq x y z
N MET A 1 23.67 40.47 -27.00
CA MET A 1 24.45 39.52 -26.17
C MET A 1 23.79 39.22 -24.81
N TYR A 2 23.52 40.20 -23.94
CA TYR A 2 22.93 39.93 -22.61
C TYR A 2 21.50 39.38 -22.61
N LYS A 3 20.70 39.62 -23.66
CA LYS A 3 19.35 39.04 -23.81
C LYS A 3 19.40 37.51 -23.94
N PHE A 4 20.36 36.98 -24.68
CA PHE A 4 20.59 35.54 -24.83
C PHE A 4 21.13 34.92 -23.52
N LEU A 5 22.05 35.63 -22.86
CA LEU A 5 22.58 35.24 -21.56
C LEU A 5 21.51 35.22 -20.46
N LYS A 6 20.54 36.14 -20.49
CA LYS A 6 19.37 36.15 -19.59
C LYS A 6 18.44 34.96 -19.81
N ILE A 7 18.24 34.51 -21.05
CA ILE A 7 17.41 33.34 -21.36
C ILE A 7 18.07 32.06 -20.85
N LEU A 8 19.38 31.89 -21.06
CA LEU A 8 20.16 30.79 -20.48
C LEU A 8 20.11 30.77 -18.95
N PHE A 9 20.19 31.95 -18.33
CA PHE A 9 20.07 32.09 -16.88
C PHE A 9 18.65 31.77 -16.38
N LEU A 10 17.61 32.14 -17.12
CA LEU A 10 16.21 31.80 -16.84
C LEU A 10 15.92 30.32 -17.02
N ILE A 11 16.50 29.65 -18.02
CA ILE A 11 16.40 28.20 -18.21
C ILE A 11 17.12 27.47 -17.08
N PHE A 12 18.30 27.94 -16.68
CA PHE A 12 19.03 27.39 -15.53
C PHE A 12 18.24 27.58 -14.22
N LEU A 13 17.68 28.76 -13.97
CA LEU A 13 16.77 29.01 -12.85
C LEU A 13 15.52 28.13 -12.90
N PHE A 14 14.93 27.96 -14.08
CA PHE A 14 13.79 27.09 -14.28
C PHE A 14 14.15 25.62 -14.05
N PHE A 15 15.35 25.17 -14.43
CA PHE A 15 15.83 23.81 -14.19
C PHE A 15 16.11 23.54 -12.70
N THR A 16 16.65 24.53 -11.99
CA THR A 16 16.80 24.46 -10.51
C THR A 16 15.45 24.50 -9.79
N PHE A 17 14.50 25.29 -10.28
CA PHE A 17 13.15 25.40 -9.71
C PHE A 17 12.28 24.17 -10.02
N LEU A 18 12.40 23.60 -11.22
CA LEU A 18 11.72 22.37 -11.64
C LEU A 18 12.16 21.17 -10.81
N SER A 19 13.44 21.11 -10.42
CA SER A 19 13.95 20.09 -9.49
C SER A 19 13.24 20.14 -8.13
N SER A 20 12.87 21.35 -7.64
CA SER A 20 12.13 21.53 -6.39
C SER A 20 10.65 21.11 -6.49
N LEU A 21 10.05 21.17 -7.68
CA LEU A 21 8.68 20.71 -7.91
C LEU A 21 8.57 19.18 -7.87
N PHE A 22 9.66 18.46 -8.19
CA PHE A 22 9.75 17.01 -8.05
C PHE A 22 10.12 16.53 -6.63
N TYR A 23 10.27 17.43 -5.65
CA TYR A 23 10.40 17.10 -4.23
C TYR A 23 9.04 16.85 -3.53
N ALA A 24 7.99 16.50 -4.27
CA ALA A 24 6.82 15.87 -3.69
C ALA A 24 7.25 14.50 -3.13
N GLN A 25 7.36 14.43 -1.80
CA GLN A 25 7.94 13.35 -1.02
C GLN A 25 7.13 12.04 -1.14
N ASN A 26 7.18 11.39 -2.29
CA ASN A 26 6.59 10.08 -2.50
C ASN A 26 7.53 9.03 -1.89
N ARG A 27 7.22 8.60 -0.67
CA ARG A 27 7.88 7.45 -0.05
C ARG A 27 7.73 6.24 -0.98
N ILE A 28 8.83 5.53 -1.19
CA ILE A 28 8.93 4.33 -2.02
C ILE A 28 8.25 3.17 -1.29
N ASP A 29 7.35 2.49 -1.98
CA ASP A 29 6.61 1.34 -1.46
C ASP A 29 7.45 0.06 -1.61
N LEU A 30 7.87 -0.55 -0.51
CA LEU A 30 8.70 -1.77 -0.52
C LEU A 30 8.08 -2.94 -1.29
N ASN A 31 6.76 -3.01 -1.36
CA ASN A 31 6.07 -4.11 -2.03
C ASN A 31 5.89 -3.89 -3.54
N LYS A 32 6.08 -2.66 -4.02
CA LYS A 32 5.87 -2.28 -5.43
C LYS A 32 7.12 -1.75 -6.12
N ALA A 33 8.11 -1.32 -5.33
CA ALA A 33 9.29 -0.65 -5.84
C ALA A 33 10.06 -1.51 -6.85
N THR A 34 10.55 -0.89 -7.92
CA THR A 34 11.51 -1.50 -8.84
C THR A 34 12.92 -1.50 -8.26
N ALA A 35 13.85 -2.21 -8.90
CA ALA A 35 15.25 -2.21 -8.47
C ALA A 35 15.84 -0.79 -8.55
N GLU A 36 15.55 -0.07 -9.63
CA GLU A 36 16.04 1.30 -9.88
C GLU A 36 15.50 2.29 -8.83
N GLU A 37 14.22 2.17 -8.47
CA GLU A 37 13.63 2.97 -7.39
C GLU A 37 14.30 2.68 -6.05
N LEU A 38 14.57 1.42 -5.72
CA LEU A 38 15.29 1.06 -4.50
C LEU A 38 16.74 1.57 -4.50
N GLU A 39 17.43 1.53 -5.64
CA GLU A 39 18.80 2.03 -5.81
C GLU A 39 18.89 3.56 -5.68
N SER A 40 17.81 4.29 -5.89
CA SER A 40 17.76 5.74 -5.63
C SER A 40 17.90 6.09 -4.14
N LEU A 41 17.73 5.10 -3.24
CA LEU A 41 17.79 5.32 -1.80
C LEU A 41 19.24 5.44 -1.29
N PRO A 42 19.49 6.31 -0.30
CA PRO A 42 20.84 6.56 0.18
C PRO A 42 21.47 5.31 0.82
N GLY A 43 22.50 4.77 0.17
CA GLY A 43 23.24 3.61 0.64
C GLY A 43 22.59 2.26 0.29
N ILE A 44 21.65 2.24 -0.65
CA ILE A 44 21.18 1.05 -1.34
C ILE A 44 21.87 1.02 -2.71
N GLY A 45 22.54 -0.07 -3.03
CA GLY A 45 23.08 -0.32 -4.37
C GLY A 45 22.51 -1.62 -4.93
N PRO A 46 22.90 -2.03 -6.14
CA PRO A 46 22.25 -3.13 -6.88
C PRO A 46 22.12 -4.42 -6.09
N LYS A 47 23.17 -4.79 -5.34
CA LYS A 47 23.17 -6.00 -4.51
C LYS A 47 22.11 -5.96 -3.39
N ILE A 48 21.90 -4.80 -2.76
CA ILE A 48 20.92 -4.68 -1.68
C ILE A 48 19.52 -4.56 -2.24
N ALA A 49 19.33 -3.81 -3.33
CA ALA A 49 18.05 -3.75 -4.04
C ALA A 49 17.57 -5.14 -4.46
N LYS A 50 18.48 -5.96 -5.03
CA LYS A 50 18.21 -7.36 -5.35
C LYS A 50 17.77 -8.16 -4.12
N ASN A 51 18.49 -8.06 -3.01
CA ASN A 51 18.14 -8.78 -1.78
C ASN A 51 16.75 -8.39 -1.23
N ILE A 52 16.33 -7.12 -1.38
CA ILE A 52 14.99 -6.66 -0.97
C ILE A 52 13.91 -7.34 -1.83
N ILE A 53 14.12 -7.39 -3.15
CA ILE A 53 13.19 -8.02 -4.09
C ILE A 53 13.12 -9.53 -3.83
N GLU A 54 14.27 -10.21 -3.72
CA GLU A 54 14.34 -11.64 -3.40
C GLU A 54 13.64 -11.96 -2.07
N TYR A 55 13.76 -11.08 -1.07
CA TYR A 55 13.07 -11.25 0.20
C TYR A 55 11.55 -11.27 0.02
N ARG A 56 10.96 -10.27 -0.67
CA ARG A 56 9.51 -10.22 -0.86
C ARG A 56 8.97 -11.33 -1.77
N GLU A 57 9.79 -11.82 -2.69
CA GLU A 57 9.45 -12.97 -3.54
C GLU A 57 9.46 -14.29 -2.75
N LYS A 58 10.39 -14.45 -1.80
CA LYS A 58 10.57 -15.68 -1.04
C LYS A 58 9.68 -15.77 0.20
N PHE A 59 9.50 -14.66 0.91
CA PHE A 59 8.83 -14.62 2.21
C PHE A 59 7.47 -13.92 2.15
N GLY A 60 7.09 -13.37 0.98
CA GLY A 60 5.87 -12.59 0.79
C GLY A 60 6.07 -11.10 1.04
N PRO A 61 5.01 -10.29 0.90
CA PRO A 61 5.09 -8.83 1.02
C PRO A 61 5.58 -8.42 2.41
N PHE A 62 6.34 -7.32 2.46
CA PHE A 62 6.69 -6.65 3.70
C PHE A 62 5.42 -6.17 4.39
N LYS A 63 5.29 -6.41 5.70
CA LYS A 63 4.17 -5.90 6.52
C LYS A 63 4.54 -4.59 7.23
N SER A 64 5.84 -4.37 7.41
CA SER A 64 6.39 -3.19 8.07
C SER A 64 7.75 -2.84 7.47
N VAL A 65 8.21 -1.60 7.68
CA VAL A 65 9.53 -1.19 7.21
C VAL A 65 10.64 -1.85 8.04
N GLU A 66 10.33 -2.26 9.27
CA GLU A 66 11.20 -2.92 10.23
C GLU A 66 11.70 -4.28 9.73
N GLU A 67 10.88 -5.01 8.96
CA GLU A 67 11.24 -6.30 8.36
C GLU A 67 12.44 -6.22 7.40
N LEU A 68 12.85 -5.02 6.97
CA LEU A 68 14.11 -4.84 6.25
C LEU A 68 15.35 -5.25 7.05
N LEU A 69 15.26 -5.42 8.38
CA LEU A 69 16.37 -5.98 9.17
C LEU A 69 16.68 -7.44 8.81
N GLU A 70 15.72 -8.16 8.26
CA GLU A 70 15.89 -9.53 7.79
C GLU A 70 16.59 -9.59 6.41
N VAL A 71 16.72 -8.44 5.74
CA VAL A 71 17.38 -8.35 4.44
C VAL A 71 18.89 -8.20 4.61
N LYS A 72 19.64 -9.16 4.06
CA LYS A 72 21.11 -9.14 4.08
C LYS A 72 21.67 -7.82 3.53
N GLY A 73 22.47 -7.13 4.33
CA GLY A 73 23.11 -5.85 3.98
C GLY A 73 22.38 -4.61 4.50
N ILE A 74 21.26 -4.79 5.23
CA ILE A 74 20.54 -3.72 5.93
C ILE A 74 20.64 -3.98 7.44
N GLY A 75 21.42 -3.15 8.14
CA GLY A 75 21.48 -3.14 9.60
C GLY A 75 20.68 -1.98 10.22
N PRO A 76 20.56 -1.93 11.56
CA PRO A 76 19.75 -0.92 12.27
C PRO A 76 20.10 0.53 11.92
N LYS A 77 21.39 0.84 11.78
CA LYS A 77 21.88 2.17 11.39
C LYS A 77 21.39 2.57 9.99
N LYS A 78 21.37 1.62 9.06
CA LYS A 78 20.90 1.86 7.69
C LYS A 78 19.39 1.99 7.66
N LEU A 79 18.66 1.08 8.31
CA LEU A 79 17.21 1.16 8.46
C LEU A 79 16.76 2.52 9.00
N LYS A 80 17.38 3.02 10.08
CA LYS A 80 17.04 4.33 10.67
C LYS A 80 17.11 5.48 9.64
N ARG A 81 18.07 5.43 8.71
CA ARG A 81 18.21 6.44 7.64
C ARG A 81 17.17 6.27 6.54
N LEU A 82 16.81 5.03 6.23
CA LEU A 82 15.89 4.68 5.15
C LEU A 82 14.41 4.90 5.51
N LYS A 83 14.03 4.76 6.79
CA LYS A 83 12.63 4.82 7.26
C LYS A 83 11.81 6.01 6.71
N LYS A 84 12.42 7.19 6.60
CA LYS A 84 11.74 8.40 6.08
C LYS A 84 11.43 8.38 4.58
N TYR A 85 12.09 7.51 3.82
CA TYR A 85 11.91 7.38 2.37
C TYR A 85 11.03 6.20 1.98
N LEU A 86 10.72 5.31 2.91
CA LEU A 86 10.11 4.02 2.63
C LEU A 86 8.73 3.94 3.25
N LYS A 87 7.79 3.30 2.56
CA LYS A 87 6.49 2.89 3.11
C LYS A 87 6.25 1.43 2.76
N VAL A 88 5.27 0.85 3.42
CA VAL A 88 4.65 -0.40 3.00
C VAL A 88 3.25 -0.05 2.55
N GLY A 89 2.93 -0.28 1.28
CA GLY A 89 1.56 -0.16 0.81
C GLY A 89 0.69 -1.16 1.54
N LYS A 90 -0.46 -0.70 2.06
CA LYS A 90 -1.52 -1.64 2.46
C LYS A 90 -1.91 -2.44 1.23
N ASP A 91 -1.94 -3.75 1.35
CA ASP A 91 -2.50 -4.63 0.33
C ASP A 91 -3.87 -4.10 -0.06
N ALA A 92 -4.05 -3.70 -1.31
CA ALA A 92 -5.37 -3.29 -1.81
C ALA A 92 -6.35 -4.48 -1.87
N SER A 93 -5.86 -5.71 -1.68
CA SER A 93 -6.67 -6.92 -1.47
C SER A 93 -7.21 -7.04 -0.04
N ILE A 94 -6.66 -6.27 0.90
CA ILE A 94 -7.29 -5.95 2.18
C ILE A 94 -7.78 -4.50 2.04
N LEU A 95 -8.79 -4.31 1.20
CA LEU A 95 -9.75 -3.24 1.46
C LEU A 95 -10.05 -3.34 2.96
N GLU A 96 -9.83 -2.24 3.68
CA GLU A 96 -10.47 -2.06 4.96
C GLU A 96 -11.96 -2.26 4.68
N ILE A 97 -12.46 -3.50 4.82
CA ILE A 97 -13.88 -3.75 4.97
C ILE A 97 -14.19 -2.86 6.17
N PRO A 98 -14.93 -1.75 5.97
CA PRO A 98 -15.29 -0.85 7.04
C PRO A 98 -15.78 -1.73 8.21
N LYS A 99 -15.39 -1.43 9.45
CA LYS A 99 -15.77 -2.27 10.60
C LYS A 99 -17.31 -2.33 10.77
N ASP A 100 -17.99 -1.40 10.12
CA ASP A 100 -19.42 -1.22 9.91
C ASP A 100 -20.00 -2.01 8.71
N GLU A 101 -19.15 -2.54 7.83
CA GLU A 101 -19.46 -3.43 6.71
C GLU A 101 -19.15 -4.91 7.06
N VAL A 102 -19.01 -5.24 8.35
CA VAL A 102 -19.09 -6.63 8.82
C VAL A 102 -20.40 -7.18 8.29
N LEU A 103 -20.31 -8.10 7.32
CA LEU A 103 -21.45 -8.68 6.63
C LEU A 103 -22.51 -9.08 7.67
N GLU A 104 -23.59 -8.29 7.76
CA GLU A 104 -24.65 -8.54 8.73
C GLU A 104 -25.28 -9.88 8.34
N ILE A 105 -25.12 -10.89 9.20
CA ILE A 105 -25.75 -12.18 8.97
C ILE A 105 -27.20 -12.06 9.41
N TYR A 106 -28.10 -12.25 8.46
CA TYR A 106 -29.53 -12.41 8.70
C TYR A 106 -29.88 -13.89 8.71
N TYR A 107 -30.91 -14.25 9.47
CA TYR A 107 -31.48 -15.58 9.40
C TYR A 107 -33.01 -15.56 9.42
N TYR A 108 -33.61 -16.58 8.81
CA TYR A 108 -35.04 -16.90 8.94
C TYR A 108 -35.24 -18.40 9.13
N LYS A 109 -36.38 -18.79 9.69
CA LYS A 109 -36.78 -20.18 9.85
C LYS A 109 -37.88 -20.50 8.83
N ASP A 110 -37.72 -21.54 8.04
CA ASP A 110 -38.75 -21.95 7.08
C ASP A 110 -39.87 -22.77 7.74
N GLU A 111 -40.87 -23.15 6.95
CA GLU A 111 -42.03 -23.95 7.38
C GLU A 111 -41.66 -25.33 7.94
N LYS A 112 -40.51 -25.89 7.51
CA LYS A 112 -39.98 -27.18 8.01
C LYS A 112 -39.13 -27.00 9.26
N GLY A 113 -38.94 -25.76 9.69
CA GLY A 113 -38.17 -25.40 10.85
C GLY A 113 -36.67 -25.27 10.62
N ILE A 114 -36.22 -25.24 9.37
CA ILE A 114 -34.80 -25.11 9.01
C ILE A 114 -34.40 -23.64 9.08
N ILE A 115 -33.24 -23.36 9.67
CA ILE A 115 -32.68 -22.01 9.75
C ILE A 115 -31.81 -21.76 8.51
N HIS A 116 -32.14 -20.70 7.77
CA HIS A 116 -31.39 -20.24 6.60
C HIS A 116 -30.64 -18.97 6.97
N TYR A 117 -29.34 -18.91 6.67
CA TYR A 117 -28.48 -17.76 6.91
C TYR A 117 -28.15 -17.06 5.58
N THR A 118 -28.16 -15.73 5.56
CA THR A 118 -27.83 -14.94 4.37
C THR A 118 -27.18 -13.62 4.74
N HIS A 119 -26.36 -13.10 3.82
CA HIS A 119 -25.81 -11.74 3.87
C HIS A 119 -26.56 -10.78 2.93
N PHE A 120 -27.54 -11.31 2.18
CA PHE A 120 -28.33 -10.59 1.18
C PHE A 120 -29.82 -10.67 1.57
N PRO A 121 -30.30 -9.84 2.52
CA PRO A 121 -31.70 -9.88 2.97
C PRO A 121 -32.71 -9.58 1.84
N GLU A 122 -32.29 -8.87 0.80
CA GLU A 122 -33.10 -8.57 -0.38
C GLU A 122 -33.41 -9.80 -1.24
N THR A 123 -32.57 -10.83 -1.20
CA THR A 123 -32.78 -12.09 -1.95
C THR A 123 -33.69 -13.08 -1.22
N VAL A 124 -34.12 -12.75 0.01
CA VAL A 124 -34.98 -13.62 0.82
C VAL A 124 -36.37 -13.66 0.20
N PRO A 125 -37.00 -14.84 0.04
CA PRO A 125 -38.36 -14.94 -0.46
C PRO A 125 -39.32 -14.04 0.32
N GLU A 126 -40.20 -13.32 -0.39
CA GLU A 126 -41.05 -12.26 0.18
C GLU A 126 -41.78 -12.69 1.47
N LYS A 127 -42.27 -13.93 1.49
CA LYS A 127 -42.99 -14.52 2.62
C LYS A 127 -42.17 -14.62 3.92
N TYR A 128 -40.84 -14.52 3.86
CA TYR A 128 -39.94 -14.60 5.02
C TYR A 128 -39.29 -13.26 5.38
N LYS A 129 -39.49 -12.20 4.59
CA LYS A 129 -38.83 -10.91 4.83
C LYS A 129 -39.19 -10.29 6.18
N SER A 130 -40.45 -10.42 6.61
CA SER A 130 -40.91 -9.94 7.92
C SER A 130 -40.36 -10.75 9.11
N ALA A 131 -39.85 -11.96 8.85
CA ALA A 131 -39.32 -12.87 9.86
C ALA A 131 -37.79 -12.82 9.99
N LEU A 132 -37.11 -11.99 9.18
CA LEU A 132 -35.66 -11.85 9.21
C LEU A 132 -35.18 -11.31 10.55
N LYS A 133 -34.17 -11.97 11.11
CA LYS A 133 -33.52 -11.54 12.34
C LYS A 133 -32.04 -11.32 12.07
N ARG A 134 -31.53 -10.20 12.56
CA ARG A 134 -30.11 -9.88 12.53
C ARG A 134 -29.38 -10.65 13.63
N MET A 135 -28.31 -11.33 13.26
CA MET A 135 -27.40 -11.96 14.21
C MET A 135 -26.46 -10.87 14.78
N LYS A 136 -26.34 -10.82 16.11
CA LYS A 136 -25.43 -9.90 16.80
C LYS A 136 -24.04 -10.51 16.97
#